data_AF-A0A6G7Y1D0-F1
#
_entry.id   AF-A0A6G7Y1D0-F1
#
_cell.length_a   1.000
_cell.length_b   1.000
_cell.length_c   1.000
_cell.angle_alpha   90.00
_cell.angle_beta   90.00
_cell.angle_gamma   90.00
#
_symmetry.space_group_name_H-M   'P 1'
#
loop_
_entity.id
_entity.type
_entity.pdbx_description
1 polymer ?
#
loop_
_entity_poly.entity_id
_entity_poly.type
_entity_poly.pdbx_seq_one_letter_code
_entity_poly.pdbx_strand_id
1 'polypeptide(L)'
;MKKLILSLTLILLITGCSFGDRSLANERAKRYETNWESILDTEKFATKSNYFDVHTEISQSGDIYNYEITIDNPQIAMYEVEVIVIENNAPFTTEKMMPSAGIFEGQYTMIPNQSRLEKGFVGESSLMGKLVNQPLI
;
A
#
# COMPACT_ATOMS: atom_id res chain seq x y z
N MET A 1 -9.56 0.80 51.94
CA MET A 1 -10.34 0.06 50.93
C MET A 1 -10.79 0.94 49.75
N LYS A 2 -11.42 2.11 49.95
CA LYS A 2 -11.84 3.01 48.85
C LYS A 2 -10.69 3.48 47.93
N LYS A 3 -9.50 3.74 48.50
CA LYS A 3 -8.30 4.15 47.74
C LYS A 3 -7.72 3.04 46.84
N LEU A 4 -7.90 1.78 47.21
CA LEU A 4 -7.43 0.62 46.42
C LEU A 4 -8.36 0.36 45.22
N ILE A 5 -9.68 0.52 45.41
CA ILE A 5 -10.67 0.40 44.33
C ILE A 5 -10.47 1.49 43.26
N LEU A 6 -10.17 2.73 43.68
CA LEU A 6 -9.89 3.83 42.77
C LEU A 6 -8.62 3.56 41.93
N SER A 7 -7.57 3.01 42.56
CA SER A 7 -6.33 2.65 41.86
C SER A 7 -6.54 1.52 40.85
N LEU A 8 -7.36 0.52 41.18
CA LEU A 8 -7.65 -0.61 40.28
C LEU A 8 -8.49 -0.16 39.06
N THR A 9 -9.42 0.77 39.27
CA THR A 9 -10.25 1.35 38.20
C THR A 9 -9.42 2.17 37.23
N LEU A 10 -8.42 2.91 37.74
CA LEU A 10 -7.49 3.69 36.93
C LEU A 10 -6.56 2.81 36.07
N ILE A 11 -6.16 1.64 36.60
CA ILE A 11 -5.34 0.66 35.86
C ILE A 11 -6.16 -0.02 34.74
N LEU A 12 -7.46 -0.26 34.94
CA LEU A 12 -8.30 -0.81 33.88
C LEU A 12 -8.44 0.16 32.70
N LEU A 13 -8.61 1.45 32.98
CA LEU A 13 -8.82 2.49 31.96
C LEU A 13 -7.62 2.69 31.02
N ILE A 14 -6.39 2.36 31.45
CA ILE A 14 -5.18 2.51 30.63
C ILE A 14 -4.90 1.31 29.70
N THR A 15 -5.59 0.17 29.86
CA THR A 15 -5.32 -1.03 29.05
C THR A 15 -6.15 -1.14 27.75
N GLY A 16 -7.14 -0.27 27.55
CA GLY A 16 -8.06 -0.34 26.41
C GLY A 16 -7.57 0.28 25.11
N CYS A 17 -6.58 1.19 25.13
CA CYS A 17 -6.25 2.02 23.97
C CYS A 17 -5.41 1.34 22.87
N SER A 18 -4.89 0.12 23.03
CA SER A 18 -3.94 -0.45 22.04
C SER A 18 -4.39 -1.72 21.32
N PHE A 19 -5.55 -2.29 21.70
CA PHE A 19 -5.96 -3.59 21.17
C PHE A 19 -6.55 -3.50 19.76
N GLY A 20 -7.30 -2.44 19.45
CA GLY A 20 -7.87 -2.21 18.12
C GLY A 20 -6.81 -1.95 17.05
N ASP A 21 -5.84 -1.07 17.34
CA ASP A 21 -4.80 -0.68 16.39
C ASP A 21 -3.88 -1.84 16.01
N ARG A 22 -3.55 -2.72 16.97
CA ARG A 22 -2.77 -3.93 16.70
C ARG A 22 -3.51 -4.91 15.79
N SER A 23 -4.81 -5.08 15.98
CA SER A 23 -5.63 -5.95 15.14
C SER A 23 -5.68 -5.45 13.71
N LEU A 24 -5.91 -4.15 13.52
CA LEU A 24 -5.93 -3.48 12.21
C LEU A 24 -4.57 -3.54 11.50
N ALA A 25 -3.48 -3.31 12.23
CA ALA A 25 -2.13 -3.41 11.67
C ALA A 25 -1.82 -4.82 11.18
N ASN A 26 -2.18 -5.85 11.96
CA ASN A 26 -2.00 -7.25 11.57
C ASN A 26 -2.84 -7.61 10.34
N GLU A 27 -4.08 -7.12 10.26
CA GLU A 27 -4.95 -7.35 9.11
C GLU A 27 -4.35 -6.74 7.84
N ARG A 28 -3.87 -5.49 7.90
CA ARG A 28 -3.22 -4.81 6.76
C ARG A 28 -1.94 -5.51 6.33
N ALA A 29 -1.11 -5.95 7.28
CA ALA A 29 0.10 -6.72 6.98
C ALA A 29 -0.22 -8.05 6.29
N LYS A 30 -1.25 -8.76 6.76
CA LYS A 30 -1.70 -10.01 6.13
C LYS A 30 -2.27 -9.78 4.72
N ARG A 31 -3.03 -8.68 4.53
CA ARG A 31 -3.58 -8.31 3.22
C ARG A 31 -2.46 -7.98 2.23
N TYR A 32 -1.44 -7.25 2.68
CA TYR A 32 -0.24 -6.97 1.90
C TYR A 32 0.48 -8.24 1.44
N GLU A 33 0.76 -9.17 2.38
CA GLU A 33 1.38 -10.46 2.08
C GLU A 33 0.54 -11.27 1.07
N THR A 34 -0.77 -11.38 1.32
CA THR A 34 -1.69 -12.13 0.44
C THR A 34 -1.73 -11.57 -0.98
N ASN A 35 -1.78 -10.24 -1.12
CA ASN A 35 -1.78 -9.59 -2.42
C ASN A 35 -0.44 -9.78 -3.15
N TRP A 36 0.69 -9.72 -2.43
CA TRP A 36 2.00 -9.99 -3.00
C TRP A 36 2.07 -11.42 -3.55
N GLU A 37 1.71 -12.42 -2.75
CA GLU A 37 1.70 -13.82 -3.16
C GLU A 37 0.77 -14.05 -4.36
N SER A 38 -0.41 -13.44 -4.35
CA SER A 38 -1.38 -13.54 -5.46
C SER A 38 -0.83 -12.98 -6.78
N ILE A 39 -0.04 -11.90 -6.73
CA ILE A 39 0.61 -11.34 -7.91
C ILE A 39 1.69 -12.30 -8.40
N LEU A 40 2.50 -12.89 -7.52
CA LEU A 40 3.55 -13.85 -7.91
C LEU A 40 2.99 -15.15 -8.50
N ASP A 41 1.84 -15.61 -7.98
CA ASP A 41 1.15 -16.81 -8.47
C ASP A 41 0.40 -16.57 -9.80
N THR A 42 0.32 -15.31 -10.26
CA THR A 42 -0.36 -14.96 -11.52
C THR A 42 0.52 -15.31 -12.72
N GLU A 43 0.07 -16.25 -13.55
CA GLU A 43 0.80 -16.67 -14.76
C GLU A 43 0.73 -15.67 -15.92
N LYS A 44 -0.27 -14.78 -15.92
CA LYS A 44 -0.54 -13.86 -17.04
C LYS A 44 -0.86 -12.46 -16.55
N PHE A 45 0.02 -11.52 -16.85
CA PHE A 45 -0.17 -10.11 -16.56
C PHE A 45 -0.81 -9.37 -17.73
N ALA A 46 -1.76 -8.49 -17.41
CA ALA A 46 -2.22 -7.49 -18.36
C ALA A 46 -1.15 -6.39 -18.45
N THR A 47 -0.68 -6.10 -19.65
CA THR A 47 0.30 -5.02 -19.90
C THR A 47 -0.36 -3.65 -20.11
N LYS A 48 -1.70 -3.61 -20.13
CA LYS A 48 -2.50 -2.39 -20.26
C LYS A 48 -3.87 -2.58 -19.64
N SER A 49 -4.51 -1.47 -19.31
CA SER A 49 -5.90 -1.40 -18.83
C SER A 49 -6.69 -0.45 -19.73
N ASN A 50 -7.99 -0.70 -19.87
CA ASN A 50 -8.91 0.26 -20.49
C ASN A 50 -9.54 1.20 -19.44
N TYR A 51 -9.17 1.04 -18.17
CA TYR A 51 -9.83 1.67 -17.03
C TYR A 51 -8.97 2.73 -16.33
N PHE A 52 -7.66 2.66 -16.53
CA PHE A 52 -6.65 3.57 -15.97
C PHE A 52 -5.36 3.40 -16.78
N ASP A 53 -4.47 4.36 -16.69
CA ASP A 53 -3.15 4.30 -17.29
C ASP A 53 -2.10 3.93 -16.24
N VAL A 54 -1.03 3.29 -16.70
CA VAL A 54 0.14 2.96 -15.87
C VAL A 54 1.37 3.47 -16.59
N HIS A 55 2.11 4.35 -15.94
CA HIS A 55 3.36 4.92 -16.42
C HIS A 55 4.50 4.43 -15.54
N THR A 56 5.66 4.21 -16.15
CA THR A 56 6.87 3.81 -15.42
C THR A 56 8.05 4.60 -15.93
N GLU A 57 8.70 5.31 -15.02
CA GLU A 57 9.94 6.03 -15.28
C GLU A 57 11.07 5.35 -14.51
N ILE A 58 12.17 5.03 -15.19
CA ILE A 58 13.36 4.43 -14.57
C ILE A 58 14.54 5.33 -14.87
N SER A 59 15.23 5.78 -13.83
CA SER A 59 16.46 6.57 -13.91
C SER A 59 17.60 5.85 -13.20
N GLN A 60 18.81 5.95 -13.75
CA GLN A 60 20.00 5.33 -13.16
C GLN A 60 20.93 6.40 -12.58
N SER A 61 21.41 6.18 -11.37
CA SER A 61 22.43 7.00 -10.71
C SER A 61 23.51 6.08 -10.14
N GLY A 62 24.62 5.94 -10.87
CA GLY A 62 25.64 4.93 -10.58
C GLY A 62 25.09 3.52 -10.74
N ASP A 63 25.24 2.69 -9.71
CA ASP A 63 24.72 1.31 -9.68
C ASP A 63 23.28 1.23 -9.13
N ILE A 64 22.61 2.37 -8.90
CA ILE A 64 21.26 2.41 -8.34
C ILE A 64 20.27 2.83 -9.42
N TYR A 65 19.27 2.00 -9.66
CA TYR A 65 18.09 2.29 -10.47
C TYR A 65 16.99 2.82 -9.56
N ASN A 66 16.51 4.03 -9.81
CA ASN A 66 15.34 4.60 -9.18
C ASN A 66 14.18 4.46 -10.15
N TYR A 67 13.07 3.92 -9.69
CA TYR A 67 11.86 3.83 -10.50
C TYR A 67 10.73 4.61 -9.85
N GLU A 68 9.86 5.13 -10.70
CA GLU A 68 8.59 5.73 -10.35
C GLU A 68 7.51 5.06 -11.19
N ILE A 69 6.47 4.57 -10.53
CA ILE A 69 5.29 3.99 -11.16
C ILE A 69 4.11 4.89 -10.83
N THR A 70 3.49 5.43 -11.87
CA THR A 70 2.34 6.32 -11.76
C THR A 70 1.11 5.62 -12.31
N ILE A 71 0.01 5.65 -11.55
CA ILE A 71 -1.31 5.18 -11.97
C ILE A 71 -2.24 6.37 -11.99
N ASP A 72 -2.79 6.69 -13.15
CA ASP A 72 -3.59 7.88 -13.38
C ASP A 72 -4.68 7.65 -14.44
N ASN A 73 -5.28 8.76 -14.88
CA ASN A 73 -6.31 8.80 -15.91
C ASN A 73 -7.43 7.75 -15.75
N PRO A 74 -8.11 7.69 -14.59
CA PRO A 74 -9.20 6.74 -14.38
C PRO A 74 -10.34 7.01 -15.37
N GLN A 75 -10.75 5.99 -16.12
CA GLN A 75 -11.87 6.02 -17.07
C GLN A 75 -13.20 5.63 -16.41
N ILE A 76 -13.13 4.95 -15.28
CA ILE A 76 -14.28 4.56 -14.44
C ILE A 76 -14.02 4.93 -12.98
N ALA A 77 -15.07 5.02 -12.17
CA ALA A 77 -14.91 5.19 -10.74
C ALA A 77 -14.36 3.89 -10.12
N MET A 78 -13.17 3.98 -9.52
CA MET A 78 -12.47 2.90 -8.86
C MET A 78 -12.42 3.19 -7.36
N TYR A 79 -12.96 2.28 -6.56
CA TYR A 79 -13.01 2.38 -5.11
C TYR A 79 -12.09 1.35 -4.48
N GLU A 80 -11.52 1.68 -3.32
CA GLU A 80 -10.63 0.78 -2.58
C GLU A 80 -9.46 0.28 -3.45
N VAL A 81 -8.86 1.19 -4.22
CA VAL A 81 -7.74 0.89 -5.10
C VAL A 81 -6.53 0.51 -4.24
N GLU A 82 -5.97 -0.67 -4.52
CA GLU A 82 -4.75 -1.16 -3.91
C GLU A 82 -3.69 -1.39 -4.98
N VAL A 83 -2.47 -1.01 -4.68
CA VAL A 83 -1.34 -1.13 -5.60
C VAL A 83 -0.15 -1.67 -4.82
N ILE A 84 0.51 -2.68 -5.36
CA ILE A 84 1.79 -3.20 -4.86
C ILE A 84 2.74 -3.28 -6.05
N VAL A 85 3.94 -2.74 -5.88
CA VAL A 85 5.03 -2.92 -6.84
C VAL A 85 5.84 -4.13 -6.41
N ILE A 86 6.05 -5.10 -7.30
CA ILE A 86 6.94 -6.24 -7.02
C ILE A 86 8.14 -6.14 -7.93
N GLU A 87 9.31 -6.00 -7.32
CA GLU A 87 10.56 -5.92 -8.03
C GLU A 87 11.08 -7.32 -8.37
N ASN A 88 11.40 -7.58 -9.64
CA ASN A 88 12.12 -8.77 -10.12
C ASN A 88 11.52 -10.11 -9.65
N ASN A 89 10.19 -10.19 -9.51
CA ASN A 89 9.48 -11.37 -8.99
C ASN A 89 10.05 -11.86 -7.64
N ALA A 90 10.57 -10.95 -6.81
CA ALA A 90 11.11 -11.31 -5.51
C ALA A 90 10.02 -11.93 -4.63
N PRO A 91 10.30 -13.07 -3.95
CA PRO A 91 9.34 -13.66 -3.02
C PRO A 91 9.09 -12.69 -1.85
N PHE A 92 7.91 -12.83 -1.23
CA PHE A 92 7.59 -12.05 -0.04
C PHE A 92 8.62 -12.31 1.07
N THR A 93 9.03 -11.23 1.73
CA THR A 93 9.89 -11.27 2.91
C THR A 93 9.51 -10.13 3.84
N THR A 94 9.59 -10.39 5.14
CA THR A 94 9.36 -9.36 6.17
C THR A 94 10.53 -8.38 6.30
N GLU A 95 11.68 -8.67 5.67
CA GLU A 95 12.88 -7.84 5.73
C GLU A 95 12.83 -6.64 4.78
N LYS A 96 12.04 -6.74 3.71
CA LYS A 96 11.93 -5.69 2.69
C LYS A 96 10.48 -5.47 2.29
N MET A 97 9.97 -4.30 2.62
CA MET A 97 8.70 -3.79 2.10
C MET A 97 8.92 -3.19 0.71
N MET A 98 8.09 -3.58 -0.25
CA MET A 98 7.99 -2.91 -1.54
C MET A 98 6.97 -1.77 -1.50
N PRO A 99 7.09 -0.77 -2.38
CA PRO A 99 6.13 0.32 -2.48
C PRO A 99 4.70 -0.17 -2.67
N SER A 100 3.76 0.44 -1.95
CA SER A 100 2.34 0.15 -2.06
C SER A 100 1.48 1.38 -1.80
N ALA A 101 0.24 1.35 -2.29
CA ALA A 101 -0.79 2.33 -1.97
C ALA A 101 -2.12 1.62 -1.66
N GLY A 102 -2.95 2.25 -0.82
CA GLY A 102 -4.31 1.78 -0.50
C GLY A 102 -4.41 0.72 0.60
N ILE A 103 -3.26 0.24 1.12
CA ILE A 103 -3.21 -0.83 2.12
C ILE A 103 -2.98 -0.26 3.52
N PHE A 104 -1.91 0.54 3.71
CA PHE A 104 -1.52 1.04 5.03
C PHE A 104 -2.03 2.46 5.30
N GLU A 105 -2.21 3.24 4.25
CA GLU A 105 -2.51 4.68 4.28
C GLU A 105 -4.03 4.97 4.35
N GLY A 106 -4.86 3.94 4.16
CA GLY A 106 -6.32 4.04 4.09
C GLY A 106 -6.86 3.82 2.67
N GLN A 107 -8.18 3.94 2.52
CA GLN A 107 -8.84 3.69 1.23
C GLN A 107 -8.43 4.73 0.18
N TYR A 108 -8.08 4.23 -1.00
CA TYR A 108 -7.74 5.05 -2.16
C TYR A 108 -8.88 4.99 -3.16
N THR A 109 -9.41 6.14 -3.57
CA THR A 109 -10.51 6.20 -4.55
C THR A 109 -10.11 7.08 -5.72
N MET A 110 -10.23 6.55 -6.94
CA MET A 110 -9.95 7.26 -8.18
C MET A 110 -11.25 7.46 -8.95
N ILE A 111 -11.66 8.71 -9.16
CA ILE A 111 -12.87 9.04 -9.92
C ILE A 111 -12.49 9.87 -11.15
N PRO A 112 -13.01 9.54 -12.34
CA PRO A 112 -12.73 10.29 -13.56
C PRO A 112 -13.00 11.78 -13.37
N ASN A 113 -12.03 12.61 -13.76
CA ASN A 113 -12.11 14.07 -13.71
C ASN A 113 -12.37 14.65 -12.30
N GLN A 114 -12.04 13.92 -11.23
CA GLN A 114 -12.20 14.41 -9.86
C GLN A 114 -10.92 14.21 -9.04
N SER A 115 -10.42 15.29 -8.44
CA SER A 115 -9.37 15.24 -7.42
C SER A 115 -9.82 16.07 -6.22
N ARG A 116 -9.91 15.41 -5.07
CA ARG A 116 -10.24 16.01 -3.77
C ARG A 116 -9.55 15.20 -2.67
N LEU A 117 -8.27 15.48 -2.48
CA LEU A 117 -7.41 14.78 -1.52
C LEU A 117 -7.99 14.74 -0.10
N GLU A 118 -8.61 15.83 0.35
CA GLU A 118 -9.25 15.92 1.67
C GLU A 118 -10.37 14.89 1.91
N LYS A 119 -10.92 14.33 0.84
CA LYS A 119 -12.00 13.32 0.87
C LYS A 119 -11.55 11.94 0.40
N GLY A 120 -10.24 11.73 0.21
CA GLY A 120 -9.69 10.46 -0.30
C GLY A 120 -9.89 10.22 -1.80
N PHE A 121 -10.31 11.25 -2.55
CA PHE A 121 -10.41 11.17 -4.01
C PHE A 121 -9.10 11.63 -4.63
N VAL A 122 -8.38 10.68 -5.20
CA VAL A 122 -7.05 10.90 -5.74
C VAL A 122 -7.08 10.69 -7.25
N GLY A 123 -6.64 11.69 -8.00
CA GLY A 123 -6.61 11.62 -9.47
C GLY A 123 -5.43 10.82 -10.01
N GLU A 124 -4.38 10.65 -9.20
CA GLU A 124 -3.09 10.07 -9.58
C GLU A 124 -2.39 9.48 -8.35
N SER A 125 -1.88 8.26 -8.46
CA SER A 125 -1.01 7.63 -7.46
C SER A 125 0.38 7.40 -8.03
N SER A 126 1.42 7.97 -7.39
CA SER A 126 2.82 7.68 -7.71
C SER A 126 3.48 6.86 -6.61
N LEU A 127 4.20 5.82 -7.02
CA LEU A 127 4.94 4.90 -6.17
C LEU A 127 6.41 4.87 -6.60
N MET A 128 7.32 5.11 -5.65
CA MET A 128 8.74 5.22 -5.92
C MET A 128 9.52 4.13 -5.21
N GLY A 129 10.56 3.60 -5.85
CA GLY A 129 11.46 2.63 -5.23
C GLY A 129 12.88 2.65 -5.83
N LYS A 130 13.75 1.82 -5.25
CA LYS A 130 15.17 1.77 -5.60
C LYS A 130 15.68 0.34 -5.67
N LEU A 131 16.48 0.10 -6.71
CA LEU A 131 17.06 -1.19 -7.05
C LEU A 131 18.56 -1.05 -7.25
N VAL A 132 19.35 -1.97 -6.67
CA VAL A 132 20.80 -2.06 -6.92
C VAL A 132 21.09 -2.90 -8.16
N ASN A 133 20.17 -3.79 -8.53
CA ASN A 133 20.27 -4.61 -9.73
C ASN A 133 19.43 -4.01 -10.84
N GLN A 134 19.79 -4.29 -12.10
CA GLN A 134 19.00 -3.86 -13.25
C GLN A 134 17.56 -4.43 -13.14
N PRO A 135 16.52 -3.59 -13.32
CA PRO A 135 15.14 -4.04 -13.29
C PRO A 135 14.84 -4.98 -14.47
N LEU A 136 14.16 -6.08 -14.18
CA LEU A 136 13.52 -6.92 -15.18
C LEU A 136 12.25 -6.21 -15.65
N ILE A 137 12.18 -5.89 -16.95
CA ILE A 137 11.02 -5.27 -17.60
C ILE A 137 10.31 -6.33 -18.44
#